data_AF-A0A9N8H462-F1
#
_entry.id   AF-A0A9N8H462-F1
#
_cell.length_a   1.000
_cell.length_b   1.000
_cell.length_c   1.000
_cell.angle_alpha   90.00
_cell.angle_beta   90.00
_cell.angle_gamma   90.00
#
_symmetry.space_group_name_H-M   'P 1'
#
loop_
_entity.id
_entity.type
_entity.pdbx_description
1 polymer ?
#
loop_
_entity_poly.entity_id
_entity_poly.type
_entity_poly.pdbx_seq_one_letter_code
_entity_poly.pdbx_strand_id
1 'polypeptide(L)'
;MENSNDNMPFCNNNDEFDSTINNHPLGIVMDIDGTLIRESRHLTGIRIRPHVVEFLVWCRQQGHRLALWTAGDKTWADRVLRKLCPLVQEGLGNGGVHDDCPHGCRLTFDFCWGGDRMRQERPLGYGEILKRKQQISRGVIPKNQCHWCEFYKDNCRACQCYIDPNQCFCRGSKDLRKVWYNQDEETLQFHRERTLLVENMPQNCRYNYGNAIYVPTYRGSAEDSVFAALQVYIAQVLEQYTDVRYVCKCHHPKGAHACLEQSWWNK
;
A
#
# COMPACT_ATOMS: atom_id res chain seq x y z
N MET A 1 3.17 32.91 24.40
CA MET A 1 2.93 31.45 24.40
C MET A 1 1.46 31.28 24.08
N GLU A 2 1.14 31.27 22.78
CA GLU A 2 -0.24 31.13 22.31
C GLU A 2 -0.51 29.65 22.04
N ASN A 3 -1.46 29.08 22.77
CA ASN A 3 -2.00 27.74 22.53
C ASN A 3 -2.87 27.79 21.27
N SER A 4 -2.31 27.45 20.12
CA SER A 4 -3.08 27.16 18.91
C SER A 4 -3.71 25.78 19.05
N ASN A 5 -4.94 25.73 19.56
CA ASN A 5 -5.82 24.58 19.40
C ASN A 5 -6.18 24.46 17.90
N ASP A 6 -5.38 23.71 17.16
CA ASP A 6 -5.68 23.29 15.80
C ASP A 6 -6.85 22.30 15.81
N ASN A 7 -8.07 22.84 15.79
CA ASN A 7 -9.28 22.11 15.46
C ASN A 7 -9.16 21.64 14.00
N MET A 8 -8.81 20.35 13.82
CA MET A 8 -8.90 19.70 12.53
C MET A 8 -10.35 19.80 11.99
N PRO A 9 -10.55 20.20 10.73
CA PRO A 9 -11.88 20.31 10.15
C PRO A 9 -12.53 18.94 10.04
N PHE A 10 -13.58 18.72 10.81
CA PHE A 10 -14.45 17.55 10.68
C PHE A 10 -15.37 17.73 9.47
N CYS A 11 -15.31 16.80 8.53
CA CYS A 11 -16.26 16.71 7.42
C CYS A 11 -17.59 16.15 7.95
N ASN A 12 -18.57 17.01 8.23
CA ASN A 12 -19.91 16.60 8.66
C ASN A 12 -20.74 16.08 7.47
N ASN A 13 -21.02 14.78 7.42
CA ASN A 13 -22.05 14.20 6.54
C ASN A 13 -23.10 13.48 7.42
N ASN A 14 -24.35 13.94 7.36
CA ASN A 14 -25.50 13.41 8.10
C ASN A 14 -26.26 12.34 7.29
N ASP A 15 -25.57 11.32 6.79
CA ASP A 15 -26.26 10.15 6.20
C ASP A 15 -26.70 9.19 7.32
N GLU A 16 -27.91 8.63 7.20
CA GLU A 16 -28.48 7.64 8.14
C GLU A 16 -27.46 6.52 8.43
N PHE A 17 -27.00 6.50 9.68
CA PHE A 17 -25.84 5.74 10.11
C PHE A 17 -26.21 4.28 10.39
N ASP A 18 -25.79 3.36 9.54
CA ASP A 18 -25.87 1.93 9.83
C ASP A 18 -24.85 1.56 10.92
N SER A 19 -25.34 1.45 12.16
CA SER A 19 -24.53 1.12 13.33
C SER A 19 -23.81 -0.24 13.23
N THR A 20 -24.19 -1.11 12.30
CA THR A 20 -23.52 -2.41 12.12
C THR A 20 -22.15 -2.26 11.47
N ILE A 21 -21.92 -1.19 10.70
CA ILE A 21 -20.67 -0.99 9.95
C ILE A 21 -19.48 -0.70 10.87
N ASN A 22 -19.71 -0.08 12.02
CA ASN A 22 -18.66 0.22 13.01
C ASN A 22 -17.92 -1.02 13.52
N ASN A 23 -18.55 -2.20 13.42
CA ASN A 23 -17.98 -3.44 13.93
C ASN A 23 -17.21 -4.23 12.86
N HIS A 24 -17.15 -3.76 11.61
CA HIS A 24 -16.38 -4.46 10.59
C HIS A 24 -14.88 -4.29 10.83
N PRO A 25 -14.12 -5.39 10.89
CA PRO A 25 -12.67 -5.32 10.97
C PRO A 25 -12.10 -4.61 9.74
N LEU A 26 -10.96 -3.95 9.92
CA LEU A 26 -10.26 -3.33 8.79
C LEU A 26 -9.68 -4.41 7.87
N GLY A 27 -9.79 -4.19 6.56
CA GLY A 27 -9.02 -4.91 5.56
C GLY A 27 -7.74 -4.16 5.24
N ILE A 28 -6.58 -4.79 5.38
CA ILE A 28 -5.28 -4.15 5.17
C ILE A 28 -4.54 -4.88 4.07
N VAL A 29 -4.45 -4.23 2.90
CA VAL A 29 -3.67 -4.71 1.76
C VAL A 29 -2.31 -4.05 1.80
N MET A 30 -1.24 -4.84 1.79
CA MET A 30 0.13 -4.34 1.88
C MET A 30 0.93 -4.65 0.61
N ASP A 31 1.70 -3.67 0.16
CA ASP A 31 2.82 -3.92 -0.75
C ASP A 31 3.95 -4.69 -0.06
N ILE A 32 4.87 -5.26 -0.84
CA ILE A 32 6.02 -6.02 -0.34
C ILE A 32 7.31 -5.19 -0.40
N ASP A 33 7.72 -4.79 -1.59
CA ASP A 33 9.08 -4.36 -1.91
C ASP A 33 9.37 -2.91 -1.50
N GLY A 34 10.15 -2.75 -0.44
CA GLY A 34 10.38 -1.46 0.18
C GLY A 34 9.22 -1.03 1.10
N THR A 35 8.17 -1.84 1.22
CA THR A 35 7.11 -1.67 2.24
C THR A 35 7.39 -2.57 3.43
N LEU A 36 7.24 -3.90 3.29
CA LEU A 36 7.40 -4.89 4.37
C LEU A 36 8.84 -5.40 4.49
N ILE A 37 9.55 -5.48 3.36
CA ILE A 37 10.87 -6.09 3.29
C ILE A 37 11.78 -5.29 2.37
N ARG A 38 13.08 -5.56 2.47
CA ARG A 38 14.10 -5.14 1.51
C ARG A 38 14.85 -6.36 1.01
N GLU A 39 15.00 -6.48 -0.30
CA GLU A 39 15.88 -7.46 -0.92
C GLU A 39 17.37 -7.06 -0.75
N SER A 40 18.22 -8.01 -0.38
CA SER A 40 19.68 -7.86 -0.33
C SER A 40 20.29 -8.06 -1.71
N ARG A 41 21.22 -7.17 -2.11
CA ARG A 41 21.90 -7.20 -3.41
C ARG A 41 22.82 -8.41 -3.61
N HIS A 42 23.20 -9.08 -2.53
CA HIS A 42 24.22 -10.13 -2.55
C HIS A 42 23.63 -11.42 -1.98
N LEU A 43 22.99 -12.23 -2.83
CA LEU A 43 22.45 -13.55 -2.47
C LEU A 43 21.10 -13.46 -1.74
N THR A 44 19.99 -13.48 -2.49
CA THR A 44 18.67 -14.06 -2.10
C THR A 44 18.04 -13.65 -0.76
N GLY A 45 18.65 -12.70 -0.05
CA GLY A 45 18.39 -12.43 1.35
C GLY A 45 17.27 -11.42 1.48
N ILE A 46 16.17 -11.85 2.09
CA ILE A 46 15.07 -10.97 2.47
C ILE A 46 15.38 -10.38 3.84
N ARG A 47 15.48 -9.06 3.97
CA ARG A 47 15.52 -8.39 5.27
C ARG A 47 14.11 -7.90 5.59
N ILE A 48 13.54 -8.40 6.68
CA ILE A 48 12.23 -7.92 7.16
C ILE A 48 12.42 -6.52 7.76
N ARG A 49 11.42 -5.65 7.54
CA ARG A 49 11.39 -4.34 8.16
C ARG A 49 11.06 -4.48 9.66
N PRO A 50 11.73 -3.75 10.56
CA PRO A 50 11.44 -3.83 11.99
C PRO A 50 9.94 -3.59 12.25
N HIS A 51 9.42 -4.25 13.29
CA HIS A 51 8.03 -4.18 13.74
C HIS A 51 6.97 -4.77 12.79
N VAL A 52 7.35 -5.28 11.61
CA VAL A 52 6.38 -5.91 10.68
C VAL A 52 5.73 -7.14 11.30
N VAL A 53 6.48 -8.00 11.97
CA VAL A 53 5.92 -9.24 12.53
C VAL A 53 4.93 -8.91 13.64
N GLU A 54 5.33 -8.05 14.56
CA GLU A 54 4.54 -7.55 15.68
C GLU A 54 3.25 -6.88 15.19
N PHE A 55 3.37 -6.04 14.15
CA PHE A 55 2.21 -5.41 13.51
C PHE A 55 1.23 -6.43 12.91
N LEU A 56 1.72 -7.44 12.20
CA LEU A 56 0.88 -8.47 11.58
C LEU A 56 0.19 -9.35 12.63
N VAL A 57 0.91 -9.73 13.70
CA VAL A 57 0.36 -10.45 14.85
C VAL A 57 -0.76 -9.63 15.49
N TRP A 58 -0.49 -8.36 15.79
CA TRP A 58 -1.47 -7.44 16.36
C TRP A 58 -2.73 -7.32 15.48
N CYS A 59 -2.55 -7.12 14.16
CA CYS A 59 -3.68 -7.04 13.22
C CYS A 59 -4.58 -8.30 13.31
N ARG A 60 -3.98 -9.50 13.33
CA ARG A 60 -4.75 -10.75 13.43
C ARG A 60 -5.45 -10.89 14.77
N GLN A 61 -4.83 -10.47 15.86
CA GLN A 61 -5.45 -10.45 17.19
C GLN A 61 -6.64 -9.47 17.27
N GLN A 62 -6.59 -8.35 16.55
CA GLN A 62 -7.72 -7.42 16.41
C GLN A 62 -8.79 -7.90 15.40
N GLY A 63 -8.63 -9.10 14.83
CA GLY A 63 -9.55 -9.64 13.84
C GLY A 63 -9.49 -8.95 12.47
N HIS A 64 -8.47 -8.12 12.21
CA HIS A 64 -8.28 -7.49 10.90
C HIS A 64 -8.00 -8.52 9.80
N ARG A 65 -8.44 -8.17 8.59
CA ARG A 65 -8.17 -8.93 7.38
C ARG A 65 -6.86 -8.44 6.77
N LEU A 66 -5.99 -9.36 6.38
CA LEU A 66 -4.65 -9.05 5.89
C LEU A 66 -4.47 -9.61 4.49
N ALA A 67 -3.92 -8.83 3.59
CA ALA A 67 -3.60 -9.30 2.25
C ALA A 67 -2.28 -8.72 1.73
N LEU A 68 -1.66 -9.44 0.81
CA LEU A 68 -0.51 -8.93 0.05
C LEU A 68 -0.90 -8.65 -1.39
N TRP A 69 -0.39 -7.55 -1.92
CA TRP A 69 -0.47 -7.25 -3.33
C TRP A 69 0.84 -6.61 -3.78
N THR A 70 1.67 -7.35 -4.52
CA THR A 70 2.95 -6.85 -5.07
C THR A 70 2.85 -6.62 -6.58
N ALA A 71 3.69 -5.72 -7.10
CA ALA A 71 3.90 -5.58 -8.53
C ALA A 71 4.80 -6.70 -9.10
N GLY A 72 5.56 -7.40 -8.24
CA GLY A 72 6.34 -8.59 -8.60
C GLY A 72 5.46 -9.80 -8.90
N ASP A 73 6.05 -10.88 -9.39
CA ASP A 73 5.30 -12.11 -9.66
C ASP A 73 4.87 -12.82 -8.36
N LYS A 74 3.94 -13.78 -8.49
CA LYS A 74 3.44 -14.56 -7.36
C LYS A 74 4.54 -15.40 -6.69
N THR A 75 5.50 -15.90 -7.46
CA THR A 75 6.61 -16.74 -6.94
C THR A 75 7.47 -15.95 -5.96
N TRP A 76 7.75 -14.68 -6.27
CA TRP A 76 8.41 -13.74 -5.38
C TRP A 76 7.62 -13.51 -4.09
N ALA A 77 6.32 -13.24 -4.22
CA ALA A 77 5.45 -13.04 -3.05
C ALA A 77 5.42 -14.28 -2.14
N ASP A 78 5.30 -15.47 -2.72
CA ASP A 78 5.34 -16.76 -1.99
C ASP A 78 6.67 -16.96 -1.26
N ARG A 79 7.79 -16.49 -1.84
CA ARG A 79 9.10 -16.52 -1.18
C ARG A 79 9.13 -15.63 0.07
N VAL A 80 8.57 -14.43 -0.01
CA VAL A 80 8.48 -13.52 1.14
C VAL A 80 7.56 -14.09 2.21
N LEU A 81 6.42 -14.67 1.81
CA LEU A 81 5.48 -15.33 2.71
C LEU A 81 6.11 -16.48 3.49
N ARG A 82 6.92 -17.33 2.84
CA ARG A 82 7.65 -18.42 3.53
C ARG A 82 8.57 -17.92 4.64
N LYS A 83 9.01 -16.66 4.58
CA LYS A 83 9.82 -16.05 5.64
C LYS A 83 8.96 -15.39 6.72
N LEU A 84 7.88 -14.71 6.35
CA LEU A 84 7.02 -13.98 7.29
C LEU A 84 6.06 -14.89 8.08
N CYS A 85 5.41 -15.85 7.41
CA CYS A 85 4.35 -16.66 8.02
C CYS A 85 4.81 -17.40 9.29
N PRO A 86 5.96 -18.11 9.33
CA PRO A 86 6.41 -18.78 10.55
C PRO A 86 6.59 -17.82 11.74
N LEU A 87 7.17 -16.63 11.50
CA LEU A 87 7.40 -15.63 12.54
C LEU A 87 6.08 -15.06 13.10
N VAL A 88 5.10 -14.84 12.22
CA VAL A 88 3.77 -14.37 12.64
C VAL A 88 3.02 -15.46 13.40
N GLN A 89 3.08 -16.71 12.94
CA GLN A 89 2.43 -17.83 13.64
C GLN A 89 3.05 -18.09 15.01
N GLU A 90 4.38 -17.98 15.14
CA GLU A 90 5.08 -18.02 16.42
C GLU A 90 4.58 -16.91 17.36
N GLY A 91 4.51 -15.66 16.87
CA GLY A 91 3.99 -14.53 17.65
C GLY A 91 2.51 -14.66 18.05
N LEU A 92 1.72 -15.44 17.32
CA LEU A 92 0.33 -15.79 17.66
C LEU A 92 0.23 -16.95 18.67
N GLY A 93 1.35 -17.53 19.10
CA GLY A 93 1.36 -18.71 19.98
C GLY A 93 1.05 -20.03 19.26
N ASN A 94 0.96 -20.02 17.92
CA ASN A 94 0.69 -21.19 17.10
C ASN A 94 1.99 -21.93 16.73
N GLY A 95 2.94 -22.06 17.66
CA GLY A 95 4.31 -22.55 17.46
C GLY A 95 4.48 -24.01 16.99
N GLY A 96 3.44 -24.58 16.36
CA GLY A 96 3.54 -25.83 15.62
C GLY A 96 4.38 -25.66 14.34
N VAL A 97 5.06 -26.75 13.98
CA VAL A 97 5.86 -26.89 12.77
C VAL A 97 5.03 -26.48 11.55
N HIS A 98 5.32 -25.31 10.99
CA HIS A 98 4.65 -24.76 9.82
C HIS A 98 5.45 -25.05 8.53
N ASP A 99 6.14 -26.20 8.51
CA ASP A 99 7.14 -26.56 7.48
C ASP A 99 6.51 -26.75 6.09
N ASP A 100 5.23 -27.16 6.04
CA ASP A 100 4.48 -27.37 4.80
C ASP A 100 3.34 -26.37 4.64
N CYS A 101 3.65 -25.07 4.64
CA CYS A 101 2.67 -24.12 4.12
C CYS A 101 2.57 -24.26 2.59
N PRO A 102 1.48 -24.82 2.03
CA PRO A 102 1.28 -24.72 0.60
C PRO A 102 1.20 -23.24 0.21
N HIS A 103 1.73 -22.92 -0.97
CA HIS A 103 1.75 -21.58 -1.57
C HIS A 103 0.52 -20.73 -1.20
N GLY A 104 0.69 -19.75 -0.32
CA GLY A 104 -0.39 -18.88 0.17
C GLY A 104 -0.90 -19.25 1.56
N CYS A 105 -0.05 -19.07 2.58
CA CYS A 105 -0.39 -19.18 4.01
C CYS A 105 -1.62 -18.33 4.39
N ARG A 106 -2.82 -18.92 4.26
CA ARG A 106 -4.11 -18.30 4.64
C ARG A 106 -4.22 -18.04 6.13
N LEU A 107 -3.34 -18.63 6.94
CA LEU A 107 -3.27 -18.39 8.38
C LEU A 107 -2.77 -16.98 8.72
N THR A 108 -1.95 -16.37 7.85
CA THR A 108 -1.47 -15.01 8.03
C THR A 108 -2.18 -14.02 7.11
N PHE A 109 -2.31 -14.34 5.82
CA PHE A 109 -2.89 -13.44 4.82
C PHE A 109 -4.04 -14.13 4.10
N ASP A 110 -5.17 -13.45 4.01
CA ASP A 110 -6.39 -13.96 3.37
C ASP A 110 -6.20 -14.20 1.86
N PHE A 111 -5.39 -13.36 1.21
CA PHE A 111 -4.91 -13.58 -0.15
C PHE A 111 -3.54 -12.94 -0.41
N CYS A 112 -2.91 -13.37 -1.50
CA CYS A 112 -1.64 -12.83 -2.00
C CYS A 112 -1.69 -12.70 -3.53
N TRP A 113 -1.69 -11.46 -4.01
CA TRP A 113 -1.75 -11.13 -5.43
C TRP A 113 -0.42 -10.63 -5.97
N GLY A 114 -0.07 -11.08 -7.18
CA GLY A 114 1.09 -10.64 -7.92
C GLY A 114 0.77 -9.56 -8.96
N GLY A 115 1.78 -9.26 -9.78
CA GLY A 115 1.73 -8.27 -10.85
C GLY A 115 0.69 -8.57 -11.94
N ASP A 116 0.31 -9.84 -12.11
CA ASP A 116 -0.77 -10.28 -13.00
C ASP A 116 -2.13 -9.69 -12.61
N ARG A 117 -2.31 -9.37 -11.32
CA ARG A 117 -3.53 -8.72 -10.80
C ARG A 117 -3.46 -7.20 -10.85
N MET A 118 -2.31 -6.57 -11.13
CA MET A 118 -2.22 -5.12 -11.32
C MET A 118 -3.14 -4.65 -12.45
N ARG A 119 -3.74 -3.47 -12.31
CA ARG A 119 -4.36 -2.77 -13.43
C ARG A 119 -3.25 -2.24 -14.32
N GLN A 120 -3.30 -2.60 -15.61
CA GLN A 120 -2.39 -2.07 -16.62
C GLN A 120 -3.07 -0.92 -17.35
N GLU A 121 -2.43 0.25 -17.36
CA GLU A 121 -2.89 1.35 -18.19
C GLU A 121 -2.79 1.01 -19.68
N ARG A 122 -3.55 1.70 -20.53
CA ARG A 122 -3.48 1.47 -21.98
C ARG A 122 -2.05 1.78 -22.47
N PRO A 123 -1.43 0.97 -23.33
CA PRO A 123 -0.18 1.36 -23.97
C PRO A 123 -0.35 2.68 -24.73
N LEU A 124 0.72 3.48 -24.79
CA LEU A 124 0.76 4.61 -25.71
C LEU A 124 0.82 4.10 -27.15
N GLY A 125 -0.02 4.67 -28.00
CA GLY A 125 0.05 4.47 -29.45
C GLY A 125 1.32 5.11 -30.02
N TYR A 126 1.74 4.64 -31.19
CA TYR A 126 2.98 5.09 -31.84
C TYR A 126 3.05 6.63 -32.00
N GLY A 127 1.95 7.27 -32.41
CA GLY A 127 1.87 8.72 -32.52
C GLY A 127 2.04 9.46 -31.19
N GLU A 128 1.52 8.90 -30.09
CA GLU A 128 1.68 9.47 -28.74
C GLU A 128 3.13 9.36 -28.27
N ILE A 129 3.80 8.25 -28.57
CA ILE A 129 5.23 8.04 -28.28
C ILE A 129 6.08 9.06 -29.05
N LEU A 130 5.83 9.24 -30.35
CA LEU A 130 6.55 10.22 -31.17
C LEU A 130 6.34 11.65 -30.66
N LYS A 131 5.09 12.03 -30.38
CA LYS A 131 4.76 13.34 -29.82
C LYS A 131 5.49 13.57 -28.49
N ARG A 132 5.54 12.57 -27.62
CA ARG A 132 6.26 12.65 -26.35
C ARG A 132 7.76 12.81 -26.55
N LYS A 133 8.39 12.01 -27.42
CA LYS A 133 9.81 12.14 -27.76
C LYS A 133 10.14 13.53 -28.29
N GLN A 134 9.27 14.09 -29.13
CA GLN A 134 9.39 15.46 -29.65
C GLN A 134 9.25 16.52 -28.54
N GLN A 135 8.31 16.36 -27.61
CA GLN A 135 8.17 17.26 -26.46
C GLN A 135 9.41 17.22 -25.57
N ILE A 136 10.00 16.04 -25.35
CA ILE A 136 11.24 15.87 -24.58
C ILE A 136 12.43 16.51 -25.31
N SER A 137 12.58 16.31 -26.62
CA SER A 137 13.69 16.89 -27.39
C SER A 137 13.63 18.41 -27.46
N ARG A 138 12.42 18.98 -27.43
CA ARG A 138 12.17 20.43 -27.36
C ARG A 138 12.26 21.01 -25.94
N GLY A 139 12.50 20.18 -24.92
CA GLY A 139 12.54 20.63 -23.52
C GLY A 139 11.18 21.02 -22.93
N VAL A 140 10.07 20.72 -23.62
CA VAL A 140 8.71 20.97 -23.13
C VAL A 140 8.39 20.07 -21.94
N ILE A 141 8.88 18.83 -21.97
CA ILE A 141 8.76 17.85 -20.90
C ILE A 141 10.17 17.44 -20.47
N PRO A 142 10.53 17.51 -19.18
CA PRO A 142 11.80 17.01 -18.68
C PRO A 142 12.00 15.52 -19.03
N LYS A 143 13.23 15.13 -19.35
CA LYS A 143 13.58 13.72 -19.68
C LYS A 143 13.19 12.74 -18.56
N ASN A 144 13.21 13.19 -17.32
CA ASN A 144 12.85 12.41 -16.13
C ASN A 144 11.35 12.46 -15.79
N GLN A 145 10.52 13.23 -16.52
CA GLN A 145 9.10 13.25 -16.25
C GLN A 145 8.44 11.97 -16.79
N CYS A 146 7.88 11.19 -15.88
CA CYS A 146 7.09 10.02 -16.23
C CYS A 146 5.76 10.39 -16.91
N HIS A 147 5.25 9.54 -17.79
CA HIS A 147 3.91 9.70 -18.36
C HIS A 147 2.81 9.33 -17.36
N TRP A 148 3.00 8.21 -16.66
CA TRP A 148 1.99 7.59 -15.81
C TRP A 148 2.03 8.08 -14.36
N CYS A 149 3.22 8.45 -13.88
CA CYS A 149 3.43 8.86 -12.50
C CYS A 149 3.02 10.33 -12.25
N GLU A 150 2.40 11.04 -13.21
CA GLU A 150 1.81 12.40 -13.09
C GLU A 150 2.50 13.32 -12.05
N PHE A 151 1.83 13.56 -10.91
CA PHE A 151 2.27 14.40 -9.79
C PHE A 151 3.49 13.86 -9.03
N TYR A 152 3.81 12.57 -9.17
CA TYR A 152 4.89 11.84 -8.47
C TYR A 152 6.17 11.72 -9.29
N LYS A 153 6.33 12.57 -10.31
CA LYS A 153 7.50 12.56 -11.21
C LYS A 153 8.84 12.58 -10.46
N ASP A 154 8.93 13.26 -9.33
CA ASP A 154 10.16 13.40 -8.56
C ASP A 154 10.49 12.16 -7.70
N ASN A 155 9.50 11.29 -7.48
CA ASN A 155 9.64 10.06 -6.69
C ASN A 155 9.85 8.81 -7.57
N CYS A 156 9.62 8.92 -8.87
CA CYS A 156 9.80 7.79 -9.79
C CYS A 156 11.27 7.57 -10.15
N ARG A 157 12.00 6.82 -9.32
CA ARG A 157 13.43 6.53 -9.51
C ARG A 157 13.73 5.53 -10.63
N ALA A 158 12.76 4.71 -11.01
CA ALA A 158 12.90 3.66 -12.03
C ALA A 158 12.06 3.96 -13.29
N CYS A 159 11.80 5.25 -13.58
CA CYS A 159 10.99 5.61 -14.74
C CYS A 159 11.69 5.24 -16.05
N GLN A 160 11.05 4.41 -16.87
CA GLN A 160 11.52 4.06 -18.20
C GLN A 160 10.69 4.72 -19.31
N CYS A 161 9.78 5.65 -18.98
CA CYS A 161 8.92 6.28 -19.98
C CYS A 161 9.66 7.05 -21.08
N TYR A 162 10.90 7.46 -20.86
CA TYR A 162 11.69 8.14 -21.88
C TYR A 162 12.35 7.16 -22.87
N ILE A 163 12.58 5.91 -22.44
CA ILE A 163 13.13 4.83 -23.28
C ILE A 163 11.98 4.17 -24.04
N ASP A 164 11.06 3.57 -23.28
CA ASP A 164 9.87 2.89 -23.76
C ASP A 164 8.71 3.10 -22.77
N PRO A 165 7.76 4.00 -23.08
CA PRO A 165 6.56 4.21 -22.26
C PRO A 165 5.74 2.96 -21.96
N ASN A 166 5.80 1.95 -22.84
CA ASN A 166 4.98 0.75 -22.73
C ASN A 166 5.59 -0.31 -21.81
N GLN A 167 6.91 -0.23 -21.55
CA GLN A 167 7.62 -1.06 -20.58
C GLN A 167 7.79 -0.38 -19.21
N CYS A 168 7.28 0.84 -19.04
CA CYS A 168 7.45 1.54 -17.78
C CYS A 168 6.65 0.89 -16.65
N PHE A 169 7.33 0.53 -15.56
CA PHE A 169 6.70 -0.01 -14.34
C PHE A 169 5.60 0.88 -13.75
N CYS A 170 5.63 2.20 -13.96
CA CYS A 170 4.55 3.10 -13.54
C CYS A 170 3.20 2.81 -14.23
N ARG A 171 3.18 1.97 -15.26
CA ARG A 171 1.95 1.58 -15.99
C ARG A 171 1.03 0.69 -15.15
N GLY A 172 1.59 -0.01 -14.17
CA GLY A 172 0.83 -0.82 -13.24
C GLY A 172 0.28 0.02 -12.08
N SER A 173 -0.97 -0.22 -11.70
CA SER A 173 -1.55 0.28 -10.45
C SER A 173 -2.34 -0.80 -9.73
N LYS A 174 -2.45 -0.68 -8.41
CA LYS A 174 -3.33 -1.52 -7.57
C LYS A 174 -4.69 -0.84 -7.58
N ASP A 175 -5.71 -1.51 -8.08
CA ASP A 175 -7.08 -0.96 -8.15
C ASP A 175 -7.93 -1.74 -7.16
N LEU A 176 -8.17 -1.19 -5.96
CA LEU A 176 -8.89 -1.91 -4.89
C LEU A 176 -10.32 -2.28 -5.28
N ARG A 177 -10.88 -1.71 -6.34
CA ARG A 177 -12.15 -2.19 -6.92
C ARG A 177 -12.07 -3.66 -7.31
N LYS A 178 -10.89 -4.17 -7.69
CA LYS A 178 -10.69 -5.61 -7.92
C LYS A 178 -10.84 -6.43 -6.64
N VAL A 179 -10.54 -5.88 -5.47
CA VAL A 179 -10.77 -6.55 -4.19
C VAL A 179 -12.27 -6.49 -3.85
N TRP A 180 -12.88 -5.31 -3.93
CA TRP A 180 -14.26 -5.11 -3.46
C TRP A 180 -15.34 -5.75 -4.35
N TYR A 181 -15.12 -5.79 -5.67
CA TYR A 181 -16.10 -6.34 -6.61
C TYR A 181 -15.78 -7.77 -7.05
N ASN A 182 -14.64 -8.32 -6.64
CA ASN A 182 -14.41 -9.73 -6.80
C ASN A 182 -15.18 -10.46 -5.70
N GLN A 183 -16.09 -11.33 -6.11
CA GLN A 183 -16.96 -12.08 -5.19
C GLN A 183 -16.33 -13.40 -4.75
N ASP A 184 -15.01 -13.51 -4.85
CA ASP A 184 -14.28 -14.65 -4.33
C ASP A 184 -14.31 -14.64 -2.80
N GLU A 185 -14.36 -15.82 -2.20
CA GLU A 185 -14.41 -16.01 -0.74
C GLU A 185 -13.29 -15.26 0.00
N GLU A 186 -12.10 -15.19 -0.62
CA GLU A 186 -10.92 -14.52 -0.06
C GLU A 186 -11.09 -13.00 0.07
N THR A 187 -11.85 -12.37 -0.82
CA THR A 187 -12.00 -10.90 -0.90
C THR A 187 -13.31 -10.39 -0.33
N LEU A 188 -14.27 -11.27 -0.06
CA LEU A 188 -15.63 -10.92 0.40
C LEU A 188 -15.65 -10.10 1.70
N GLN A 189 -14.62 -10.25 2.55
CA GLN A 189 -14.51 -9.56 3.84
C GLN A 189 -13.81 -8.19 3.75
N PHE A 190 -13.46 -7.74 2.55
CA PHE A 190 -12.82 -6.44 2.33
C PHE A 190 -13.84 -5.43 1.82
N HIS A 191 -14.28 -4.56 2.72
CA HIS A 191 -15.27 -3.52 2.44
C HIS A 191 -14.60 -2.21 2.01
N ARG A 192 -15.23 -1.44 1.13
CA ARG A 192 -14.61 -0.26 0.48
C ARG A 192 -14.28 0.86 1.45
N GLU A 193 -15.19 1.09 2.37
CA GLU A 193 -15.10 2.04 3.49
C GLU A 193 -14.10 1.59 4.58
N ARG A 194 -13.85 0.29 4.72
CA ARG A 194 -12.98 -0.30 5.75
C ARG A 194 -11.71 -0.96 5.21
N THR A 195 -11.31 -0.70 3.97
CA THR A 195 -10.04 -1.22 3.39
C THR A 195 -8.94 -0.15 3.34
N LEU A 196 -7.72 -0.52 3.74
CA LEU A 196 -6.51 0.28 3.62
C LEU A 196 -5.55 -0.36 2.60
N LEU A 197 -4.80 0.47 1.87
CA LEU A 197 -3.69 0.05 1.02
C LEU A 197 -2.39 0.69 1.50
N VAL A 198 -1.53 -0.10 2.15
CA VAL A 198 -0.21 0.33 2.66
C VAL A 198 0.84 0.15 1.58
N GLU A 199 1.47 1.24 1.13
CA GLU A 199 2.29 1.25 -0.08
C GLU A 199 3.38 2.33 -0.01
N ASN A 200 4.60 2.01 -0.43
CA ASN A 200 5.71 2.98 -0.49
C ASN A 200 5.80 3.74 -1.81
N MET A 201 5.07 3.30 -2.84
CA MET A 201 5.03 3.89 -4.17
C MET A 201 3.67 4.53 -4.48
N PRO A 202 3.52 5.86 -4.31
CA PRO A 202 2.28 6.59 -4.56
C PRO A 202 1.57 6.28 -5.89
N GLN A 203 2.34 6.05 -6.96
CA GLN A 203 1.79 5.73 -8.27
C GLN A 203 0.93 4.46 -8.29
N ASN A 204 1.26 3.46 -7.46
CA ASN A 204 0.50 2.22 -7.38
C ASN A 204 -0.89 2.46 -6.76
N CYS A 205 -1.06 3.55 -6.01
CA CYS A 205 -2.28 3.91 -5.32
C CYS A 205 -3.13 4.96 -6.04
N ARG A 206 -2.82 5.33 -7.30
CA ARG A 206 -3.47 6.46 -7.99
C ARG A 206 -5.00 6.41 -8.07
N TYR A 207 -5.60 5.23 -7.85
CA TYR A 207 -7.05 5.01 -7.83
C TYR A 207 -7.64 4.87 -6.42
N ASN A 208 -6.84 4.97 -5.37
CA ASN A 208 -7.23 4.63 -3.99
C ASN A 208 -6.85 5.73 -2.97
N TYR A 209 -6.79 7.01 -3.35
CA TYR A 209 -6.26 8.07 -2.47
C TYR A 209 -6.88 8.12 -1.07
N GLY A 210 -8.19 7.87 -0.93
CA GLY A 210 -8.85 7.82 0.38
C GLY A 210 -8.43 6.59 1.21
N ASN A 211 -8.16 5.46 0.57
CA ASN A 211 -7.82 4.20 1.22
C ASN A 211 -6.31 4.00 1.39
N ALA A 212 -5.47 4.80 0.71
CA ALA A 212 -4.03 4.61 0.70
C ALA A 212 -3.34 5.19 1.94
N ILE A 213 -2.42 4.41 2.50
CA ILE A 213 -1.48 4.80 3.54
C ILE A 213 -0.08 4.71 2.93
N TYR A 214 0.59 5.85 2.79
CA TYR A 214 1.92 5.90 2.21
C TYR A 214 2.99 5.75 3.28
N VAL A 215 3.90 4.82 3.06
CA VAL A 215 5.04 4.60 3.95
C VAL A 215 6.36 4.97 3.27
N PRO A 216 7.38 5.44 4.01
CA PRO A 216 8.72 5.59 3.45
C PRO A 216 9.25 4.24 2.94
N THR A 217 9.98 4.28 1.82
CA THR A 217 10.67 3.09 1.31
C THR A 217 11.69 2.60 2.33
N TYR A 218 11.53 1.36 2.77
CA TYR A 218 12.44 0.71 3.71
C TYR A 218 13.82 0.50 3.09
N ARG A 219 14.81 1.16 3.69
CA ARG A 219 16.21 1.08 3.25
C ARG A 219 17.06 0.14 4.10
N GLY A 220 16.46 -0.73 4.91
CA GLY A 220 17.22 -1.66 5.75
C GLY A 220 17.76 -1.05 7.04
N SER A 221 17.18 0.05 7.54
CA SER A 221 17.55 0.58 8.85
C SER A 221 17.02 -0.34 9.96
N ALA A 222 17.82 -0.63 10.98
CA ALA A 222 17.34 -1.37 12.16
C ALA A 222 16.41 -0.50 13.04
N GLU A 223 16.59 0.81 12.99
CA GLU A 223 15.82 1.80 13.75
C GLU A 223 14.53 2.25 13.05
N ASP A 224 14.11 1.57 11.98
CA ASP A 224 12.89 1.93 11.25
C ASP A 224 11.64 1.57 12.06
N SER A 225 10.92 2.57 12.55
CA SER A 225 9.76 2.42 13.44
C SER A 225 8.41 2.54 12.74
N VAL A 226 8.37 2.54 11.41
CA VAL A 226 7.16 2.90 10.64
C VAL A 226 5.97 1.99 10.95
N PHE A 227 6.19 0.67 11.12
CA PHE A 227 5.10 -0.25 11.45
C PHE A 227 4.63 -0.17 12.91
N ALA A 228 5.52 0.20 13.84
CA ALA A 228 5.11 0.51 15.21
C ALA A 228 4.23 1.76 15.25
N ALA A 229 4.63 2.83 14.53
CA ALA A 229 3.82 4.04 14.41
C ALA A 229 2.48 3.79 13.69
N LEU A 230 2.49 2.97 12.63
CA LEU A 230 1.30 2.61 11.89
C LEU A 230 0.29 1.84 12.76
N GLN A 231 0.76 0.92 13.60
CA GLN A 231 -0.08 0.21 14.57
C GLN A 231 -0.85 1.18 15.45
N VAL A 232 -0.15 2.13 16.07
CA VAL A 232 -0.73 3.15 16.94
C VAL A 232 -1.75 4.00 16.17
N TYR A 233 -1.39 4.42 14.96
CA TYR A 233 -2.28 5.23 14.11
C TYR A 233 -3.57 4.50 13.73
N ILE A 234 -3.50 3.21 13.39
CA ILE A 234 -4.69 2.42 13.08
C ILE A 234 -5.61 2.33 14.30
N ALA A 235 -5.06 1.92 15.45
CA ALA A 235 -5.83 1.73 16.68
C ALA A 235 -6.49 3.03 17.19
N GLN A 236 -5.72 4.12 17.22
CA GLN A 236 -6.18 5.37 17.83
C GLN A 236 -7.01 6.24 16.88
N VAL A 237 -6.81 6.11 15.57
CA VAL A 237 -7.43 6.99 14.58
C VAL A 237 -8.33 6.21 13.64
N LEU A 238 -7.78 5.29 12.84
CA LEU A 238 -8.53 4.72 11.71
C LEU A 238 -9.68 3.81 12.14
N GLU A 239 -9.53 3.07 13.23
CA GLU A 239 -10.59 2.22 13.76
C GLU A 239 -11.84 3.01 14.19
N GLN A 240 -11.67 4.28 14.55
CA GLN A 240 -12.75 5.16 15.06
C GLN A 240 -13.72 5.63 13.95
N TYR A 241 -13.43 5.35 12.68
CA TYR A 241 -14.22 5.83 11.54
C TYR A 241 -14.86 4.68 10.77
N THR A 242 -16.16 4.75 10.50
CA THR A 242 -16.85 3.81 9.60
C THR A 242 -16.25 3.80 8.20
N ASP A 243 -15.77 4.95 7.72
CA ASP A 243 -15.19 5.11 6.40
C ASP A 243 -13.83 5.78 6.48
N VAL A 244 -12.77 4.97 6.35
CA VAL A 244 -11.38 5.41 6.44
C VAL A 244 -11.02 6.41 5.34
N ARG A 245 -11.81 6.52 4.27
CA ARG A 245 -11.56 7.43 3.14
C ARG A 245 -11.69 8.90 3.51
N TYR A 246 -12.46 9.21 4.54
CA TYR A 246 -12.66 10.59 5.02
C TYR A 246 -11.68 11.00 6.12
N VAL A 247 -10.84 10.08 6.61
CA VAL A 247 -9.78 10.42 7.55
C VAL A 247 -8.69 11.20 6.83
N CYS A 248 -8.41 12.41 7.33
CA CYS A 248 -7.34 13.27 6.84
C CYS A 248 -5.98 12.64 7.16
N LYS A 249 -5.25 12.23 6.13
CA LYS A 249 -3.93 11.57 6.26
C LYS A 249 -2.77 12.51 5.98
N CYS A 250 -3.04 13.76 5.62
CA CYS A 250 -2.04 14.73 5.18
C CYS A 250 -2.53 16.15 5.45
N HIS A 251 -1.62 17.08 5.75
CA HIS A 251 -1.99 18.45 6.11
C HIS A 251 -2.32 19.37 4.92
N HIS A 252 -2.25 18.89 3.67
CA HIS A 252 -2.49 19.78 2.54
C HIS A 252 -3.99 20.11 2.39
N PRO A 253 -4.33 21.34 2.00
CA PRO A 253 -5.72 21.81 1.92
C PRO A 253 -6.54 21.20 0.76
N LYS A 254 -5.95 20.37 -0.10
CA LYS A 254 -6.55 19.91 -1.37
C LYS A 254 -7.28 18.55 -1.29
N GLY A 255 -7.78 18.17 -0.12
CA GLY A 255 -8.45 16.88 0.06
C GLY A 255 -7.49 15.68 -0.09
N ALA A 256 -8.04 14.47 -0.28
CA ALA A 256 -7.25 13.25 -0.40
C ALA A 256 -6.40 13.25 -1.69
N HIS A 257 -5.09 13.21 -1.52
CA HIS A 257 -4.10 13.11 -2.59
C HIS A 257 -2.94 12.23 -2.08
N ALA A 258 -2.10 11.72 -2.97
CA ALA A 258 -0.89 11.09 -2.47
C ALA A 258 0.12 12.15 -2.05
N CYS A 259 0.49 12.11 -0.80
CA CYS A 259 1.64 12.81 -0.29
C CYS A 259 2.44 11.85 0.57
N LEU A 260 3.76 11.84 0.40
CA LEU A 260 4.66 11.06 1.26
C LEU A 260 4.85 11.73 2.63
N GLU A 261 4.52 13.00 2.75
CA GLU A 261 4.43 13.74 4.01
C GLU A 261 3.07 13.49 4.68
N GLN A 262 2.66 12.22 4.75
CA GLN A 262 1.48 11.89 5.53
C GLN A 262 1.72 12.24 7.00
N SER A 263 0.72 12.88 7.59
CA SER A 263 0.81 13.52 8.90
C SER A 263 0.98 12.55 10.06
N TRP A 264 0.75 11.25 9.83
CA TRP A 264 0.70 10.24 10.87
C TRP A 264 2.07 9.71 11.31
N TRP A 265 3.12 9.87 10.51
CA TRP A 265 4.45 9.32 10.83
C TRP A 265 5.50 10.39 11.21
N ASN A 266 5.26 11.67 10.92
CA ASN A 266 6.18 12.78 11.16
C ASN A 266 6.05 13.41 12.58
N LYS A 267 5.59 12.66 13.59
CA LYS A 267 5.43 13.14 14.97
C LYS A 267 6.36 12.43 15.93
#